data_AF-A0A920HTJ4-F1
#
_entry.id   AF-A0A920HTJ4-F1
#
_cell.length_a   1.000
_cell.length_b   1.000
_cell.length_c   1.000
_cell.angle_alpha   90.00
_cell.angle_beta   90.00
_cell.angle_gamma   90.00
#
_symmetry.space_group_name_H-M   'P 1'
#
loop_
_entity.id
_entity.type
_entity.pdbx_description
1 polymer ?
#
loop_
_entity_poly.entity_id
_entity_poly.type
_entity_poly.pdbx_seq_one_letter_code
_entity_poly.pdbx_strand_id
1 'polypeptide(L)'
;MIVNYTIIQNTAPGASNGSIVCKCERGTLGYNYSWSSSSGLSSSGSGTAILNNLLSGFYILSHIDANGCSVTDTLDLIEADTILGCIDPLALNFDSSANFDNGLCYYCSINYSVYSNNPSSPTSCDGWIAAVVPQGSATYPINYYWSNGVTGTNNYVVSALCNDTYSLTLIDADLCGADTTILLSNYIGCTDSTMFNYDPLALFDDGSCIMSVFGCIDSTA
;
A
#
# COMPACT_ATOMS: atom_id res chain seq x y z
N MET A 1 11.95 47.79 19.99
CA MET A 1 11.14 46.60 20.33
C MET A 1 11.52 45.52 19.34
N ILE A 2 11.86 44.30 19.79
CA ILE A 2 12.08 43.16 18.88
C ILE A 2 10.93 42.20 19.14
N VAL A 3 10.25 41.82 18.07
CA VAL A 3 9.19 40.81 18.08
C VAL A 3 9.79 39.56 17.45
N ASN A 4 9.93 38.49 18.22
CA ASN A 4 10.28 37.18 17.67
C ASN A 4 8.97 36.43 17.37
N TYR A 5 8.87 35.91 16.15
CA TYR A 5 7.74 35.12 15.70
C TYR A 5 8.14 33.64 15.61
N THR A 6 7.20 32.76 15.90
CA THR A 6 7.25 31.35 15.50
C THR A 6 6.01 31.07 14.68
N ILE A 7 6.20 30.68 13.42
CA ILE A 7 5.10 30.33 12.51
C ILE A 7 5.15 28.82 12.31
N ILE A 8 4.04 28.15 12.58
CA ILE A 8 3.81 26.76 12.22
C ILE A 8 2.93 26.78 10.97
N GLN A 9 3.47 26.31 9.85
CA GLN A 9 2.76 26.26 8.57
C GLN A 9 1.66 25.20 8.58
N ASN A 10 0.77 25.26 7.61
CA ASN A 10 -0.22 24.20 7.41
C ASN A 10 0.45 22.88 7.05
N THR A 11 -0.13 21.75 7.47
CA THR A 11 0.43 20.42 7.16
C THR A 11 -0.02 19.88 5.80
N ALA A 12 -1.02 20.49 5.18
CA ALA A 12 -1.57 20.09 3.90
C ALA A 12 -2.27 21.27 3.21
N PRO A 13 -2.44 21.23 1.89
CA PRO A 13 -3.24 22.21 1.16
C PRO A 13 -4.65 22.33 1.73
N GLY A 14 -5.11 23.56 1.97
CA GLY A 14 -6.44 23.84 2.53
C GLY A 14 -6.65 23.47 4.00
N ALA A 15 -5.64 22.96 4.71
CA ALA A 15 -5.74 22.71 6.14
C ALA A 15 -5.82 24.04 6.93
N SER A 16 -6.50 24.01 8.08
CA SER A 16 -6.60 25.15 9.00
C SER A 16 -5.87 24.87 10.32
N ASN A 17 -4.70 24.24 10.28
CA ASN A 17 -3.93 23.84 11.46
C ASN A 17 -2.62 24.62 11.66
N GLY A 18 -2.40 25.68 10.90
CA GLY A 18 -1.26 26.58 11.11
C GLY A 18 -1.42 27.40 12.39
N SER A 19 -0.31 27.92 12.91
CA SER A 19 -0.33 28.82 14.07
C SER A 19 0.77 29.87 14.00
N ILE A 20 0.50 31.01 14.63
CA ILE A 20 1.46 32.10 14.79
C ILE A 20 1.58 32.39 16.28
N VAL A 21 2.79 32.24 16.81
CA VAL A 21 3.13 32.57 18.19
C VAL A 21 4.06 33.77 18.18
N CYS A 22 3.63 34.83 18.84
CA CYS A 22 4.42 36.04 19.00
C CYS A 22 4.96 36.11 20.44
N LYS A 23 6.29 36.22 20.57
CA LYS A 23 6.97 36.49 21.85
C LYS A 23 7.47 37.92 21.86
N CYS A 24 6.79 38.77 22.62
CA CYS A 24 7.22 40.14 22.88
C CYS A 24 8.29 40.15 23.97
N GLU A 25 9.55 40.37 23.61
CA GLU A 25 10.68 40.21 24.55
C GLU A 25 11.13 41.52 25.24
N ARG A 26 10.77 42.71 24.74
CA ARG A 26 11.22 44.00 25.32
C ARG A 26 10.21 45.15 25.29
N GLY A 27 9.90 45.65 26.50
CA GLY A 27 9.47 47.01 26.86
C GLY A 27 8.47 47.04 28.05
N THR A 28 7.77 48.15 28.27
CA THR A 28 6.98 48.42 29.48
C THR A 28 5.70 47.56 29.57
N LEU A 29 5.48 46.88 30.70
CA LEU A 29 4.29 46.07 31.00
C LEU A 29 2.98 46.81 30.67
N GLY A 30 2.15 46.23 29.80
CA GLY A 30 0.86 46.81 29.37
C GLY A 30 0.65 46.83 27.85
N TYR A 31 0.99 45.74 27.15
CA TYR A 31 0.83 45.66 25.69
C TYR A 31 -0.56 45.24 25.30
N ASN A 32 -1.13 45.96 24.34
CA ASN A 32 -2.29 45.50 23.59
C ASN A 32 -1.84 45.08 22.20
N TYR A 33 -2.39 43.97 21.71
CA TYR A 33 -2.20 43.52 20.34
C TYR A 33 -3.54 43.42 19.62
N SER A 34 -3.51 43.59 18.31
CA SER A 34 -4.61 43.28 17.41
C SER A 34 -4.09 42.51 16.20
N TRP A 35 -4.83 41.47 15.84
CA TRP A 35 -4.65 40.68 14.64
C TRP A 35 -5.71 41.07 13.63
N SER A 36 -5.32 41.12 12.37
CA SER A 36 -6.23 41.10 11.24
C SER A 36 -5.72 40.16 10.15
N SER A 37 -6.62 39.64 9.32
CA SER A 37 -6.27 38.91 8.10
C SER A 37 -7.10 39.39 6.92
N SER A 38 -6.65 39.10 5.71
CA SER A 38 -7.43 39.32 4.48
C SER A 38 -8.72 38.51 4.42
N SER A 39 -8.80 37.42 5.19
CA SER A 39 -10.00 36.57 5.34
C SER A 39 -11.01 37.10 6.38
N GLY A 40 -10.76 38.29 6.96
CA GLY A 40 -11.68 38.94 7.89
C GLY A 40 -11.54 38.47 9.34
N LEU A 41 -10.53 37.67 9.67
CA LEU A 41 -10.22 37.36 11.07
C LEU A 41 -9.83 38.66 11.77
N SER A 42 -10.40 38.88 12.96
CA SER A 42 -9.97 39.94 13.87
C SER A 42 -9.93 39.40 15.30
N SER A 43 -8.82 39.65 16.01
CA SER A 43 -8.63 39.20 17.38
C SER A 43 -7.77 40.22 18.12
N SER A 44 -8.08 40.50 19.39
CA SER A 44 -7.30 41.43 20.21
C SER A 44 -7.17 40.94 21.63
N GLY A 45 -6.11 41.36 22.32
CA GLY A 45 -5.84 40.95 23.69
C GLY A 45 -4.63 41.65 24.29
N SER A 46 -4.22 41.18 25.45
CA SER A 46 -3.05 41.65 26.18
C SER A 46 -2.17 40.48 26.59
N GLY A 47 -0.85 40.66 26.59
CA GLY A 47 0.13 39.61 26.90
C GLY A 47 0.67 38.87 25.66
N THR A 48 0.88 37.56 25.76
CA THR A 48 1.41 36.73 24.65
C THR A 48 0.36 36.53 23.57
N ALA A 49 0.65 36.98 22.36
CA ALA A 49 -0.27 36.86 21.24
C ALA A 49 -0.08 35.51 20.54
N ILE A 50 -1.06 34.62 20.67
CA ILE A 50 -1.10 33.32 20.00
C ILE A 50 -2.34 33.27 19.11
N LEU A 51 -2.14 32.92 17.85
CA LEU A 51 -3.21 32.64 16.90
C LEU A 51 -3.09 31.18 16.43
N ASN A 52 -4.15 30.40 16.60
CA ASN A 52 -4.20 28.98 16.23
C ASN A 52 -5.29 28.73 15.20
N ASN A 53 -5.23 27.55 14.58
CA ASN A 53 -6.20 27.05 13.61
C ASN A 53 -6.34 27.94 12.36
N LEU A 54 -5.19 28.35 11.83
CA LEU A 54 -5.11 29.28 10.72
C LEU A 54 -5.07 28.55 9.37
N LEU A 55 -5.82 29.08 8.40
CA LEU A 55 -5.60 28.80 6.98
C LEU A 55 -4.34 29.54 6.50
N SER A 56 -3.79 29.12 5.37
CA SER A 56 -2.74 29.86 4.69
C SER A 56 -3.24 31.26 4.28
N GLY A 57 -2.35 32.24 4.32
CA GLY A 57 -2.63 33.62 3.98
C GLY A 57 -1.84 34.63 4.82
N PHE A 58 -2.12 35.90 4.56
CA PHE A 58 -1.46 37.02 5.24
C PHE A 58 -2.18 37.42 6.52
N TYR A 59 -1.40 37.54 7.60
CA TYR A 59 -1.83 37.98 8.91
C TYR A 59 -1.07 39.24 9.29
N ILE A 60 -1.80 40.26 9.72
CA ILE A 60 -1.26 41.54 10.17
C ILE A 60 -1.37 41.58 11.69
N LEU A 61 -0.23 41.76 12.35
CA LEU A 61 -0.15 42.00 13.78
C LEU A 61 0.15 43.47 14.02
N SER A 62 -0.74 44.18 14.70
CA SER A 62 -0.45 45.49 15.26
C SER A 62 -0.30 45.40 16.77
N HIS A 63 0.72 46.05 17.32
CA HIS A 63 0.92 46.13 18.77
C HIS A 63 1.23 47.56 19.19
N ILE A 64 0.72 47.93 20.37
CA ILE A 64 0.88 49.27 20.93
C ILE A 64 1.39 49.13 22.38
N ASP A 65 2.46 49.85 22.70
CA ASP A 65 2.99 49.92 24.06
C ASP A 65 2.20 50.90 24.96
N ALA A 66 2.47 50.89 26.26
CA ALA A 66 1.82 51.79 27.22
C ALA A 66 2.09 53.28 26.96
N ASN A 67 3.09 53.61 26.13
CA ASN A 67 3.43 54.97 25.73
C ASN A 67 2.79 55.36 24.37
N GLY A 68 1.97 54.49 23.78
CA GLY A 68 1.26 54.74 22.52
C GLY A 68 2.08 54.49 21.25
N CYS A 69 3.27 53.91 21.36
CA CYS A 69 4.08 53.56 20.18
C CYS A 69 3.50 52.31 19.52
N SER A 70 3.01 52.45 18.28
CA SER A 70 2.46 51.35 17.49
C SER A 70 3.46 50.82 16.46
N VAL A 71 3.56 49.50 16.36
CA VAL A 71 4.28 48.82 15.27
C VAL A 71 3.34 47.79 14.66
N THR A 72 3.48 47.61 13.36
CA THR A 72 2.67 46.67 12.59
C THR A 72 3.59 45.79 11.75
N ASP A 73 3.40 44.49 11.86
CA ASP A 73 4.12 43.46 11.12
C ASP A 73 3.15 42.66 10.25
N THR A 74 3.59 42.27 9.06
CA THR A 74 2.86 41.38 8.16
C THR A 74 3.56 40.02 8.15
N LEU A 75 2.81 38.97 8.45
CA LEU A 75 3.26 37.59 8.53
C LEU A 75 2.56 36.77 7.46
N ASP A 76 3.33 35.94 6.76
CA ASP A 76 2.83 35.05 5.72
C ASP A 76 2.81 33.62 6.25
N LEU A 77 1.62 33.03 6.28
CA LEU A 77 1.43 31.62 6.60
C LEU A 77 1.18 30.90 5.28
N ILE A 78 2.15 30.10 4.85
CA ILE A 78 2.09 29.38 3.58
C ILE A 78 1.48 28.00 3.78
N GLU A 79 0.82 27.53 2.73
CA GLU A 79 0.40 26.13 2.64
C GLU A 79 1.61 25.20 2.45
N ALA A 80 1.45 23.93 2.81
CA ALA A 80 2.47 22.93 2.54
C ALA A 80 2.62 22.75 1.02
N ASP A 81 3.86 22.70 0.54
CA ASP A 81 4.16 22.40 -0.87
C ASP A 81 3.53 21.06 -1.27
N THR A 82 2.94 21.01 -2.47
CA THR A 82 2.44 19.77 -3.06
C THR A 82 3.55 19.08 -3.82
N ILE A 83 3.96 17.91 -3.33
CA ILE A 83 4.90 17.04 -4.04
C ILE A 83 4.07 15.89 -4.62
N LEU A 84 3.91 15.93 -5.94
CA LEU A 84 3.17 14.93 -6.70
C LEU A 84 4.04 13.71 -6.96
N GLY A 85 3.52 12.53 -6.63
CA GLY A 85 4.17 11.25 -6.89
C GLY A 85 3.31 10.10 -6.39
N CYS A 86 3.79 8.86 -6.54
CA CYS A 86 3.05 7.73 -5.99
C CYS A 86 3.28 7.62 -4.48
N ILE A 87 2.21 7.59 -3.69
CA ILE A 87 2.28 7.51 -2.22
C ILE A 87 2.06 6.08 -1.67
N ASP A 88 1.79 5.10 -2.54
CA ASP A 88 1.61 3.70 -2.14
C ASP A 88 2.96 3.00 -1.98
N PRO A 89 3.35 2.54 -0.77
CA PRO A 89 4.61 1.82 -0.56
C PRO A 89 4.74 0.48 -1.29
N LEU A 90 3.64 -0.07 -1.81
CA LEU A 90 3.61 -1.31 -2.59
C LEU A 90 3.78 -1.08 -4.10
N ALA A 91 3.73 0.17 -4.56
CA ALA A 91 3.95 0.50 -5.95
C ALA A 91 5.44 0.55 -6.29
N LEU A 92 5.79 0.23 -7.55
CA LEU A 92 7.17 0.22 -8.02
C LEU A 92 7.78 1.62 -8.16
N ASN A 93 6.94 2.64 -8.39
CA ASN A 93 7.34 4.04 -8.44
C ASN A 93 6.98 4.83 -7.19
N PHE A 94 6.91 4.16 -6.03
CA PHE A 94 6.74 4.83 -4.75
C PHE A 94 7.75 5.97 -4.58
N ASP A 95 7.25 7.17 -4.29
CA ASP A 95 8.04 8.36 -4.04
C ASP A 95 7.88 8.76 -2.57
N SER A 96 8.92 8.50 -1.78
CA SER A 96 8.94 8.85 -0.35
C SER A 96 8.85 10.35 -0.06
N SER A 97 9.07 11.20 -1.07
CA SER A 97 8.92 12.65 -0.95
C SER A 97 7.53 13.14 -1.32
N ALA A 98 6.72 12.33 -1.99
CA ALA A 98 5.38 12.70 -2.40
C ALA A 98 4.43 12.77 -1.20
N ASN A 99 3.61 13.82 -1.17
CA ASN A 99 2.56 14.00 -0.16
C ASN A 99 1.15 14.05 -0.80
N PHE A 100 1.08 13.89 -2.12
CA PHE A 100 -0.17 13.83 -2.86
C PHE A 100 -0.04 12.86 -4.05
N ASP A 101 -0.98 11.94 -4.16
CA ASP A 101 -0.99 10.96 -5.25
C ASP A 101 -1.31 11.62 -6.59
N ASN A 102 -0.46 11.38 -7.60
CA ASN A 102 -0.71 11.84 -8.96
C ASN A 102 -1.54 10.84 -9.80
N GLY A 103 -1.92 9.71 -9.22
CA GLY A 103 -2.72 8.67 -9.88
C GLY A 103 -1.92 7.84 -10.90
N LEU A 104 -0.59 7.97 -10.91
CA LEU A 104 0.31 7.23 -11.79
C LEU A 104 1.08 6.14 -11.06
N CYS A 105 0.62 5.70 -9.88
CA CYS A 105 1.14 4.50 -9.22
C CYS A 105 1.01 3.30 -10.17
N TYR A 106 2.12 2.60 -10.41
CA TYR A 106 2.08 1.33 -11.12
C TYR A 106 2.61 0.21 -10.23
N TYR A 107 1.90 -0.90 -10.30
CA TYR A 107 2.16 -2.09 -9.51
C TYR A 107 2.74 -3.16 -10.41
N CYS A 108 3.40 -4.10 -9.77
CA CYS A 108 3.81 -5.29 -10.47
C CYS A 108 2.60 -6.14 -10.86
N SER A 109 2.37 -6.30 -12.17
CA SER A 109 1.31 -7.16 -12.67
C SER A 109 1.77 -7.83 -13.95
N ILE A 110 2.05 -9.13 -13.85
CA ILE A 110 2.24 -10.00 -15.01
C ILE A 110 0.91 -10.69 -15.25
N ASN A 111 0.22 -10.35 -16.34
CA ASN A 111 -0.96 -11.09 -16.76
C ASN A 111 -0.53 -12.30 -17.60
N TYR A 112 -0.92 -13.50 -17.19
CA TYR A 112 -0.57 -14.74 -17.86
C TYR A 112 -1.73 -15.74 -17.82
N SER A 113 -1.72 -16.68 -18.75
CA SER A 113 -2.65 -17.81 -18.80
C SER A 113 -1.89 -19.11 -18.62
N VAL A 114 -2.43 -20.01 -17.80
CA VAL A 114 -1.89 -21.35 -17.60
C VAL A 114 -2.77 -22.36 -18.31
N TYR A 115 -2.13 -23.23 -19.08
CA TYR A 115 -2.74 -24.38 -19.74
C TYR A 115 -2.01 -25.63 -19.28
N SER A 116 -2.72 -26.74 -19.10
CA SER A 116 -2.09 -27.99 -18.69
C SER A 116 -2.81 -29.20 -19.26
N ASN A 117 -2.10 -30.33 -19.27
CA ASN A 117 -2.66 -31.64 -19.52
C ASN A 117 -2.11 -32.61 -18.48
N ASN A 118 -3.01 -33.29 -17.78
CA ASN A 118 -2.64 -34.23 -16.75
C ASN A 118 -1.99 -35.48 -17.35
N PRO A 119 -1.11 -36.17 -16.60
CA PRO A 119 -0.57 -37.46 -17.03
C PRO A 119 -1.68 -38.48 -17.31
N SER A 120 -1.43 -39.37 -18.26
CA SER A 120 -2.43 -40.37 -18.70
C SER A 120 -2.73 -41.47 -17.68
N SER A 121 -1.87 -41.65 -16.67
CA SER A 121 -2.02 -42.63 -15.60
C SER A 121 -1.38 -42.14 -14.28
N PRO A 122 -1.63 -42.81 -13.14
CA PRO A 122 -1.01 -42.43 -11.87
C PRO A 122 0.53 -42.50 -11.86
N THR A 123 1.11 -43.29 -12.76
CA THR A 123 2.57 -43.58 -12.79
C THR A 123 3.28 -43.01 -14.01
N SER A 124 2.55 -42.48 -14.98
CA SER A 124 3.14 -41.88 -16.17
C SER A 124 3.58 -40.44 -15.88
N CYS A 125 4.62 -40.03 -16.59
CA CYS A 125 5.13 -38.66 -16.56
C CYS A 125 5.05 -38.07 -17.97
N ASP A 126 3.84 -38.06 -18.54
CA ASP A 126 3.53 -37.58 -19.88
C ASP A 126 2.67 -36.31 -19.88
N GLY A 127 2.45 -35.71 -18.71
CA GLY A 127 1.77 -34.44 -18.57
C GLY A 127 2.62 -33.24 -19.00
N TRP A 128 1.97 -32.08 -19.15
CA TRP A 128 2.64 -30.82 -19.46
C TRP A 128 1.91 -29.61 -18.88
N ILE A 129 2.65 -28.53 -18.64
CA ILE A 129 2.12 -27.22 -18.25
C ILE A 129 2.73 -26.17 -19.19
N ALA A 130 1.89 -25.25 -19.68
CA ALA A 130 2.30 -24.06 -20.39
C ALA A 130 1.81 -22.80 -19.68
N ALA A 131 2.70 -21.83 -19.48
CA ALA A 131 2.39 -20.52 -18.95
C ALA A 131 2.69 -19.46 -20.01
N VAL A 132 1.63 -18.87 -20.57
CA VAL A 132 1.73 -17.91 -21.67
C VAL A 132 1.51 -16.50 -21.15
N VAL A 133 2.50 -15.63 -21.34
CA VAL A 133 2.39 -14.19 -21.11
C VAL A 133 2.07 -13.53 -22.46
N PRO A 134 0.93 -12.85 -22.63
CA PRO A 134 0.62 -12.11 -23.85
C PRO A 134 1.51 -10.86 -24.01
N GLN A 135 1.71 -10.40 -25.25
CA GLN A 135 2.40 -9.13 -25.49
C GLN A 135 1.65 -7.97 -24.83
N GLY A 136 2.39 -7.07 -24.17
CA GLY A 136 1.83 -5.93 -23.44
C GLY A 136 1.32 -6.27 -22.03
N SER A 137 1.41 -7.54 -21.61
CA SER A 137 1.05 -7.96 -20.24
C SER A 137 2.18 -7.92 -19.23
N ALA A 138 3.42 -7.67 -19.68
CA ALA A 138 4.64 -7.51 -18.87
C ALA A 138 5.78 -6.96 -19.75
N THR A 139 6.89 -6.56 -19.12
CA THR A 139 8.08 -6.09 -19.83
C THR A 139 9.00 -7.25 -20.21
N TYR A 140 9.26 -7.47 -21.50
CA TYR A 140 10.10 -8.59 -21.97
C TYR A 140 11.60 -8.29 -21.88
N PRO A 141 12.46 -9.31 -21.68
CA PRO A 141 12.15 -10.75 -21.61
C PRO A 141 11.54 -11.22 -20.28
N ILE A 142 10.76 -12.31 -20.34
CA ILE A 142 10.22 -12.99 -19.16
C ILE A 142 11.08 -14.20 -18.82
N ASN A 143 11.54 -14.32 -17.59
CA ASN A 143 12.23 -15.48 -17.05
C ASN A 143 11.24 -16.39 -16.31
N TYR A 144 11.26 -17.68 -16.66
CA TYR A 144 10.44 -18.71 -16.04
C TYR A 144 11.29 -19.49 -15.05
N TYR A 145 10.77 -19.75 -13.85
CA TYR A 145 11.39 -20.58 -12.82
C TYR A 145 10.39 -21.63 -12.33
N TRP A 146 10.54 -22.86 -12.80
CA TRP A 146 9.69 -23.98 -12.42
C TRP A 146 10.27 -24.74 -11.22
N SER A 147 9.40 -25.29 -10.36
CA SER A 147 9.81 -26.08 -9.18
C SER A 147 10.63 -27.32 -9.51
N ASN A 148 10.50 -27.84 -10.74
CA ASN A 148 11.29 -28.97 -11.25
C ASN A 148 12.71 -28.57 -11.70
N GLY A 149 13.10 -27.30 -11.52
CA GLY A 149 14.43 -26.77 -11.84
C GLY A 149 14.58 -26.28 -13.28
N VAL A 150 13.55 -26.35 -14.13
CA VAL A 150 13.60 -25.75 -15.47
C VAL A 150 13.54 -24.23 -15.33
N THR A 151 14.56 -23.53 -15.82
CA THR A 151 14.66 -22.06 -15.73
C THR A 151 15.09 -21.42 -17.04
N GLY A 152 14.55 -20.26 -17.42
CA GLY A 152 15.01 -19.48 -18.58
C GLY A 152 13.90 -18.77 -19.35
N THR A 153 14.25 -18.03 -20.41
CA THR A 153 13.33 -17.13 -21.12
C THR A 153 12.45 -17.79 -22.20
N ASN A 154 12.81 -18.99 -22.63
CA ASN A 154 12.06 -19.76 -23.63
C ASN A 154 11.31 -20.96 -23.02
N ASN A 155 11.25 -21.05 -21.70
CA ASN A 155 10.69 -22.19 -20.97
C ASN A 155 9.24 -21.96 -20.55
N TYR A 156 8.45 -21.43 -21.47
CA TYR A 156 7.02 -21.19 -21.28
C TYR A 156 6.19 -22.49 -21.32
N VAL A 157 6.79 -23.61 -21.74
CA VAL A 157 6.21 -24.96 -21.63
C VAL A 157 7.21 -25.89 -20.95
N VAL A 158 6.72 -26.68 -20.01
CA VAL A 158 7.41 -27.83 -19.41
C VAL A 158 6.59 -29.09 -19.66
N SER A 159 7.25 -30.16 -20.10
CA SER A 159 6.63 -31.43 -20.45
C SER A 159 7.33 -32.58 -19.73
N ALA A 160 6.83 -33.80 -19.96
CA ALA A 160 7.27 -35.00 -19.28
C ALA A 160 7.08 -34.92 -17.75
N LEU A 161 5.98 -34.28 -17.33
CA LEU A 161 5.65 -34.06 -15.93
C LEU A 161 4.81 -35.23 -15.38
N CYS A 162 5.11 -35.65 -14.16
CA CYS A 162 4.36 -36.64 -13.40
C CYS A 162 3.18 -35.97 -12.65
N ASN A 163 2.31 -36.80 -12.05
CA ASN A 163 1.26 -36.32 -11.15
C ASN A 163 1.93 -35.68 -9.92
N ASP A 164 1.86 -34.36 -9.82
CA ASP A 164 2.45 -33.61 -8.71
C ASP A 164 1.88 -32.19 -8.65
N THR A 165 2.28 -31.45 -7.64
CA THR A 165 2.08 -30.01 -7.54
C THR A 165 3.34 -29.29 -8.00
N TYR A 166 3.20 -28.46 -9.03
CA TYR A 166 4.29 -27.66 -9.60
C TYR A 166 4.12 -26.20 -9.20
N SER A 167 5.20 -25.52 -8.84
CA SER A 167 5.19 -24.07 -8.68
C SER A 167 5.92 -23.39 -9.83
N LEU A 168 5.44 -22.21 -10.20
CA LEU A 168 6.03 -21.36 -11.21
C LEU A 168 6.25 -19.98 -10.61
N THR A 169 7.44 -19.42 -10.82
CA THR A 169 7.70 -17.99 -10.65
C THR A 169 8.08 -17.39 -12.00
N LEU A 170 7.42 -16.31 -12.36
CA LEU A 170 7.70 -15.47 -13.53
C LEU A 170 8.41 -14.21 -13.06
N ILE A 171 9.49 -13.82 -13.72
CA ILE A 171 10.18 -12.56 -13.49
C ILE A 171 10.38 -11.83 -14.81
N ASP A 172 9.84 -10.63 -14.94
CA ASP A 172 9.98 -9.82 -16.15
C ASP A 172 11.30 -8.99 -16.17
N ALA A 173 11.50 -8.17 -17.19
CA ALA A 173 12.72 -7.37 -17.34
C ALA A 173 12.87 -6.24 -16.31
N ASP A 174 11.77 -5.78 -15.73
CA ASP A 174 11.73 -4.76 -14.68
C ASP A 174 11.83 -5.39 -13.28
N LEU A 175 12.20 -6.68 -13.21
CA LEU A 175 12.30 -7.49 -11.99
C LEU A 175 10.96 -7.69 -11.27
N CYS A 176 9.89 -7.59 -12.04
CA CYS A 176 8.55 -7.77 -11.58
C CYS A 176 8.24 -9.26 -11.44
N GLY A 177 7.68 -9.69 -10.31
CA GLY A 177 7.44 -11.10 -9.99
C GLY A 177 5.96 -11.50 -9.99
N ALA A 178 5.66 -12.71 -10.47
CA ALA A 178 4.39 -13.38 -10.22
C ALA A 178 4.63 -14.87 -9.93
N ASP A 179 3.96 -15.43 -8.93
CA ASP A 179 4.05 -16.84 -8.57
C ASP A 179 2.70 -17.54 -8.59
N THR A 180 2.71 -18.85 -8.81
CA THR A 180 1.51 -19.70 -8.79
C THR A 180 1.87 -21.16 -8.53
N THR A 181 0.87 -21.91 -8.07
CA THR A 181 0.93 -23.36 -7.85
C THR A 181 -0.11 -24.07 -8.71
N ILE A 182 0.31 -25.11 -9.42
CA ILE A 182 -0.51 -25.89 -10.34
C ILE A 182 -0.52 -27.34 -9.86
N LEU A 183 -1.69 -27.85 -9.50
CA LEU A 183 -1.90 -29.29 -9.31
C LEU A 183 -2.08 -29.95 -10.68
N LEU A 184 -1.16 -30.84 -11.05
CA LEU A 184 -1.20 -31.55 -12.33
C LEU A 184 -1.68 -32.98 -12.12
N SER A 185 -2.93 -33.14 -11.71
CA SER A 185 -3.54 -34.46 -11.55
C SER A 185 -5.06 -34.41 -11.65
N ASN A 186 -5.67 -35.52 -12.10
CA ASN A 186 -7.09 -35.81 -11.96
C ASN A 186 -7.38 -36.89 -10.91
N TYR A 187 -6.34 -37.43 -10.26
CA TYR A 187 -6.45 -38.43 -9.21
C TYR A 187 -6.59 -37.73 -7.86
N ILE A 188 -7.73 -37.06 -7.68
CA ILE A 188 -8.03 -36.26 -6.49
C ILE A 188 -9.22 -36.86 -5.75
N GLY A 189 -9.18 -36.81 -4.42
CA GLY A 189 -10.21 -37.38 -3.56
C GLY A 189 -9.68 -37.59 -2.15
N CYS A 190 -10.52 -38.09 -1.24
CA CYS A 190 -10.07 -38.32 0.13
C CYS A 190 -8.96 -39.39 0.20
N THR A 191 -7.79 -39.02 0.71
CA THR A 191 -6.62 -39.92 0.79
C THR A 191 -6.49 -40.64 2.14
N ASP A 192 -7.28 -40.26 3.14
CA ASP A 192 -7.24 -40.88 4.46
C ASP A 192 -8.10 -42.16 4.50
N SER A 193 -7.43 -43.30 4.61
CA SER A 193 -8.05 -44.64 4.69
C SER A 193 -9.01 -44.87 5.84
N THR A 194 -9.07 -43.97 6.83
CA THR A 194 -9.98 -44.04 7.98
C THR A 194 -11.31 -43.29 7.76
N MET A 195 -11.41 -42.54 6.66
CA MET A 195 -12.56 -41.71 6.32
C MET A 195 -13.62 -42.50 5.54
N PHE A 196 -14.88 -42.09 5.67
CA PHE A 196 -16.02 -42.78 5.07
C PHE A 196 -15.97 -42.82 3.53
N ASN A 197 -15.45 -41.77 2.91
CA ASN A 197 -15.33 -41.62 1.46
C ASN A 197 -13.88 -41.71 0.96
N TYR A 198 -13.03 -42.48 1.65
CA TYR A 198 -11.67 -42.79 1.17
C TYR A 198 -11.69 -43.28 -0.29
N ASP A 199 -10.85 -42.68 -1.13
CA ASP A 199 -10.64 -43.10 -2.52
C ASP A 199 -9.23 -43.72 -2.67
N PRO A 200 -9.13 -45.05 -2.91
CA PRO A 200 -7.83 -45.70 -3.10
C PRO A 200 -7.11 -45.32 -4.40
N LEU A 201 -7.79 -44.62 -5.32
CA LEU A 201 -7.19 -44.09 -6.55
C LEU A 201 -6.73 -42.63 -6.40
N ALA A 202 -7.09 -41.94 -5.32
CA ALA A 202 -6.67 -40.57 -5.07
C ALA A 202 -5.19 -40.52 -4.68
N LEU A 203 -4.45 -39.63 -5.34
CA LEU A 203 -3.06 -39.30 -5.04
C LEU A 203 -2.95 -38.01 -4.20
N PHE A 204 -3.94 -37.11 -4.34
CA PHE A 204 -3.99 -35.82 -3.66
C PHE A 204 -5.33 -35.64 -2.96
N ASP A 205 -5.28 -35.16 -1.72
CA ASP A 205 -6.49 -34.82 -0.97
C ASP A 205 -7.15 -33.56 -1.53
N ASP A 206 -8.43 -33.65 -1.88
CA ASP A 206 -9.25 -32.53 -2.31
C ASP A 206 -10.04 -31.88 -1.14
N GLY A 207 -9.81 -32.36 0.09
CA GLY A 207 -10.50 -31.90 1.29
C GLY A 207 -11.93 -32.43 1.41
N SER A 208 -12.33 -33.39 0.56
CA SER A 208 -13.66 -34.00 0.61
C SER A 208 -13.81 -35.03 1.73
N CYS A 209 -12.74 -35.35 2.49
CA CYS A 209 -12.76 -36.38 3.52
C CYS A 209 -13.89 -36.19 4.57
N ILE A 210 -14.70 -37.23 4.73
CA ILE A 210 -15.82 -37.29 5.68
C ILE A 210 -15.43 -38.22 6.83
N MET A 211 -15.41 -37.65 8.03
CA MET A 211 -15.19 -38.42 9.27
C MET A 211 -16.23 -39.53 9.41
N SER A 212 -15.75 -40.73 9.71
CA SER A 212 -16.57 -41.86 10.12
C SER A 212 -17.27 -41.54 11.44
N VAL A 213 -18.56 -41.18 11.41
CA VAL A 213 -19.36 -41.05 12.63
C VAL A 213 -19.72 -42.45 13.11
N PHE A 214 -18.99 -42.95 14.11
CA PHE A 214 -19.44 -44.08 14.90
C PHE A 214 -20.66 -43.62 15.70
N GLY A 215 -21.86 -43.79 15.15
CA GLY A 215 -23.08 -43.72 15.94
C GLY A 215 -22.97 -44.72 17.09
N CYS A 216 -23.45 -44.34 18.27
CA CYS A 216 -23.55 -45.28 19.38
C CYS A 216 -24.31 -46.52 18.91
N ILE A 217 -23.64 -47.66 18.76
CA ILE A 217 -24.28 -48.98 18.61
C ILE A 217 -24.83 -49.45 19.97
N ASP A 218 -25.34 -48.52 20.80
CA ASP A 218 -25.94 -48.87 22.06
C ASP A 218 -27.22 -49.68 21.77
N SER A 219 -27.09 -50.99 21.90
CA SER A 219 -28.17 -51.95 21.80
C SER A 219 -29.24 -51.78 22.90
N THR A 220 -29.08 -50.80 23.79
CA THR A 220 -30.00 -50.48 24.89
C THR A 220 -30.55 -49.04 24.88
N ALA A 221 -30.32 -48.26 23.82
CA ALA A 221 -30.98 -46.96 23.62
C ALA A 221 -32.43 -47.09 23.12
#